data_AF-A0A6N6RMP5-F1
#
_entry.id   AF-A0A6N6RMP5-F1
#
_cell.length_a   1.000
_cell.length_b   1.000
_cell.length_c   1.000
_cell.angle_alpha   90.00
_cell.angle_beta   90.00
_cell.angle_gamma   90.00
#
_symmetry.space_group_name_H-M   'P 1'
#
loop_
_entity.id
_entity.type
_entity.pdbx_description
1 polymer ?
#
loop_
_entity_poly.entity_id
_entity_poly.type
_entity_poly.pdbx_seq_one_letter_code
_entity_poly.pdbx_strand_id
1 'polypeptide(L)'
;MRKFALATLALSTLFLASCEEQSLVPEDQRNMDNRNVEAWVFTYWGGADLKKDSIYTLNDAQIKIENIRLAFSNYEFSLSTGDTVNADTSYGVTSLSSVDHKVGLLPGGTYTGEHQLLLGFDSATYYMPYTDAPDVLLQNDIYRGTEGYNHMVIRGKYRLLNDTVNLTPHLDFSYRLAGDDFNILFEKPMSFSVTANNPVTIFFNFNVDVLFQGGLSPAIIDEITSNPNNNDDWLASQFLFGNLEQALTLD
;
A
#
# COMPACT_ATOMS: atom_id res chain seq x y z
N MET A 1 55.47 -61.32 -24.69
CA MET A 1 54.03 -61.61 -24.53
C MET A 1 53.47 -60.72 -23.44
N ARG A 2 52.37 -60.01 -23.77
CA ARG A 2 51.42 -59.27 -22.93
C ARG A 2 51.97 -58.35 -21.83
N LYS A 3 51.89 -57.04 -22.07
CA LYS A 3 51.52 -56.07 -21.04
C LYS A 3 50.36 -55.22 -21.55
N PHE A 4 49.25 -55.33 -20.81
CA PHE A 4 47.99 -54.62 -20.97
C PHE A 4 48.21 -53.12 -20.80
N ALA A 5 47.73 -52.31 -21.75
CA ALA A 5 47.45 -50.91 -21.52
C ALA A 5 45.94 -50.79 -21.25
N LEU A 6 45.59 -50.63 -19.97
CA LEU A 6 44.23 -50.35 -19.52
C LEU A 6 43.86 -48.93 -19.95
N ALA A 7 42.78 -48.81 -20.72
CA ALA A 7 42.14 -47.54 -21.01
C ALA A 7 41.36 -47.09 -19.77
N THR A 8 41.83 -46.03 -19.11
CA THR A 8 41.09 -45.37 -18.03
C THR A 8 40.17 -44.32 -18.66
N LEU A 9 38.88 -44.66 -18.76
CA LEU A 9 37.83 -43.75 -19.17
C LEU A 9 37.59 -42.75 -18.02
N ALA A 10 38.07 -41.51 -18.16
CA ALA A 10 37.73 -40.43 -17.24
C ALA A 10 36.32 -39.96 -17.55
N LEU A 11 35.37 -40.33 -16.69
CA LEU A 11 33.99 -39.86 -16.72
C LEU A 11 33.95 -38.41 -16.24
N SER A 12 34.10 -37.47 -17.17
CA SER A 12 33.91 -36.04 -16.91
C SER A 12 32.43 -35.76 -16.65
N THR A 13 32.07 -35.59 -15.38
CA THR A 13 30.79 -35.00 -14.98
C THR A 13 30.75 -33.55 -15.49
N LEU A 14 30.01 -33.35 -16.58
CA LEU A 14 29.58 -32.03 -17.03
C LEU A 14 28.66 -31.47 -15.96
N PHE A 15 29.19 -30.59 -15.11
CA PHE A 15 28.40 -29.64 -14.37
C PHE A 15 27.67 -28.78 -15.41
N LEU A 16 26.36 -28.99 -15.55
CA LEU A 16 25.48 -28.03 -16.20
C LEU A 16 25.49 -26.78 -15.32
N ALA A 17 26.44 -25.89 -15.59
CA ALA A 17 26.30 -24.50 -15.20
C ALA A 17 25.00 -24.03 -15.86
N SER A 18 23.98 -23.80 -15.05
CA SER A 18 22.80 -23.02 -15.43
C SER A 18 23.33 -21.69 -15.95
N CYS A 19 23.38 -21.55 -17.26
CA CYS A 19 23.65 -20.29 -17.92
C CYS A 19 22.39 -19.47 -17.71
N GLU A 20 22.37 -18.61 -16.68
CA GLU A 20 21.49 -17.44 -16.71
C GLU A 20 21.85 -16.71 -18.01
N GLU A 21 20.94 -16.68 -18.98
CA GLU A 21 21.12 -15.89 -20.18
C GLU A 21 21.30 -14.44 -19.75
N GLN A 22 22.47 -13.87 -20.07
CA GLN A 22 22.69 -12.44 -19.92
C GLN A 22 21.69 -11.72 -20.81
N SER A 23 20.76 -11.02 -20.17
CA SER A 23 19.73 -10.22 -20.83
C SER A 23 20.36 -9.28 -21.85
N LEU A 24 19.88 -9.36 -23.10
CA LEU A 24 20.26 -8.49 -24.21
C LEU A 24 19.60 -7.10 -24.13
N VAL A 25 18.85 -6.83 -23.05
CA VAL A 25 18.20 -5.54 -22.83
C VAL A 25 19.26 -4.52 -22.42
N PRO A 26 19.43 -3.42 -23.18
CA PRO A 26 20.39 -2.37 -22.83
C PRO A 26 20.08 -1.81 -21.43
N GLU A 27 21.14 -1.42 -20.70
CA GLU A 27 21.09 -1.07 -19.27
C GLU A 27 20.02 0.00 -18.94
N ASP A 28 19.74 0.89 -19.90
CA ASP A 28 18.74 1.96 -19.83
C ASP A 28 17.27 1.47 -19.92
N GLN A 29 17.04 0.25 -20.42
CA GLN A 29 15.74 -0.42 -20.42
C GLN A 29 15.56 -1.43 -19.27
N ARG A 30 16.60 -1.67 -18.44
CA ARG A 30 16.47 -2.51 -17.24
C ARG A 30 15.65 -1.86 -16.12
N ASN A 31 15.44 -0.55 -16.20
CA ASN A 31 14.67 0.23 -15.23
C ASN A 31 13.23 0.53 -15.69
N MET A 32 12.64 -0.31 -16.55
CA MET A 32 11.20 -0.31 -16.71
C MET A 32 10.61 -1.06 -15.52
N ASP A 33 9.77 -0.39 -14.72
CA ASP A 33 9.05 -1.02 -13.61
C ASP A 33 8.29 -2.25 -14.09
N ASN A 34 8.89 -3.42 -13.87
CA ASN A 34 8.46 -4.71 -14.37
C ASN A 34 7.47 -5.41 -13.44
N ARG A 35 7.17 -4.81 -12.28
CA ARG A 35 6.18 -5.30 -11.32
C ARG A 35 4.82 -5.46 -12.03
N ASN A 36 4.09 -6.50 -11.67
CA ASN A 36 2.85 -6.89 -12.34
C ASN A 36 1.71 -7.20 -11.37
N VAL A 37 1.90 -6.93 -10.07
CA VAL A 37 0.84 -6.96 -9.06
C VAL A 37 0.51 -5.53 -8.69
N GLU A 38 -0.77 -5.16 -8.78
CA GLU A 38 -1.25 -3.80 -8.59
C GLU A 38 -2.33 -3.75 -7.51
N ALA A 39 -2.22 -2.81 -6.58
CA ALA A 39 -3.25 -2.46 -5.62
C ALA A 39 -4.05 -1.26 -6.16
N TRP A 40 -5.37 -1.42 -6.26
CA TRP A 40 -6.31 -0.40 -6.75
C TRP A 40 -7.28 -0.01 -5.64
N VAL A 41 -7.37 1.27 -5.31
CA VAL A 41 -8.27 1.77 -4.27
C VAL A 41 -9.37 2.64 -4.87
N PHE A 42 -10.61 2.16 -4.78
CA PHE A 42 -11.80 2.93 -5.15
C PHE A 42 -12.39 3.60 -3.93
N THR A 43 -12.66 4.91 -4.02
CA THR A 43 -13.14 5.71 -2.88
C THR A 43 -14.60 6.09 -3.05
N TYR A 44 -15.35 5.95 -1.96
CA TYR A 44 -16.79 6.20 -1.92
C TYR A 44 -17.14 7.12 -0.75
N TRP A 45 -18.25 7.84 -0.90
CA TRP A 45 -18.90 8.63 0.13
C TRP A 45 -20.40 8.34 0.11
N GLY A 46 -20.94 7.76 1.19
CA GLY A 46 -22.37 7.48 1.30
C GLY A 46 -22.90 6.56 0.20
N GLY A 47 -22.07 5.61 -0.26
CA GLY A 47 -22.40 4.63 -1.29
C GLY A 47 -22.27 5.12 -2.74
N ALA A 48 -21.78 6.34 -2.99
CA ALA A 48 -21.48 6.86 -4.32
C ALA A 48 -19.99 7.20 -4.46
N ASP A 49 -19.48 7.26 -5.67
CA ASP A 49 -18.07 7.60 -5.93
C ASP A 49 -17.70 8.94 -5.28
N LEU A 50 -16.61 8.92 -4.51
CA LEU A 50 -16.02 10.12 -3.97
C LEU A 50 -15.38 10.90 -5.11
N LYS A 51 -15.85 12.13 -5.28
CA LYS A 51 -15.30 13.11 -6.20
C LYS A 51 -14.38 14.08 -5.46
N LYS A 52 -13.15 14.17 -5.94
CA LYS A 52 -12.19 15.20 -5.49
C LYS A 52 -12.83 16.59 -5.59
N ASP A 53 -12.53 17.45 -4.63
CA ASP A 53 -12.99 18.83 -4.55
C ASP A 53 -14.51 19.05 -4.40
N SER A 54 -15.30 17.98 -4.24
CA SER A 54 -16.73 18.09 -3.92
C SER A 54 -16.96 18.36 -2.42
N ILE A 55 -18.09 18.97 -2.10
CA ILE A 55 -18.50 19.26 -0.72
C ILE A 55 -19.38 18.13 -0.22
N TYR A 56 -19.02 17.59 0.94
CA TYR A 56 -19.74 16.54 1.64
C TYR A 56 -20.27 17.07 2.96
N THR A 57 -21.39 16.52 3.42
CA THR A 57 -22.04 16.97 4.67
C THR A 57 -21.87 15.90 5.74
N LEU A 58 -21.37 16.33 6.90
CA LEU A 58 -21.41 15.62 8.17
C LEU A 58 -22.51 16.23 9.05
N ASN A 59 -22.76 15.65 10.23
CA ASN A 59 -23.84 16.12 11.10
C ASN A 59 -23.67 17.58 11.57
N ASP A 60 -22.43 18.03 11.75
CA ASP A 60 -22.05 19.33 12.33
C ASP A 60 -21.17 20.19 11.40
N ALA A 61 -20.66 19.60 10.30
CA ALA A 61 -19.74 20.24 9.38
C ALA A 61 -20.08 19.98 7.91
N GLN A 62 -19.55 20.83 7.04
CA GLN A 62 -19.34 20.50 5.63
C GLN A 62 -17.86 20.37 5.36
N ILE A 63 -17.45 19.34 4.64
CA ILE A 63 -16.05 19.05 4.34
C ILE A 63 -15.81 19.01 2.83
N LYS A 64 -14.58 19.31 2.45
CA LYS A 64 -14.05 19.17 1.10
C LYS A 64 -12.76 18.38 1.22
N ILE A 65 -12.72 17.17 0.67
CA ILE A 65 -11.52 16.33 0.71
C ILE A 65 -10.61 16.69 -0.46
N GLU A 66 -9.38 17.05 -0.15
CA GLU A 66 -8.37 17.47 -1.12
C GLU A 66 -7.45 16.31 -1.50
N ASN A 67 -7.10 15.47 -0.52
CA ASN A 67 -6.25 14.32 -0.72
C ASN A 67 -6.56 13.20 0.26
N ILE A 68 -6.39 11.97 -0.22
CA ILE A 68 -6.34 10.73 0.56
C ILE A 68 -5.12 10.00 0.04
N ARG A 69 -4.26 9.52 0.92
CA ARG A 69 -3.12 8.65 0.58
C ARG A 69 -3.15 7.41 1.43
N LEU A 70 -2.90 6.25 0.82
CA LEU A 70 -2.75 4.97 1.49
C LEU A 70 -1.45 4.31 1.02
N ALA A 71 -0.59 3.96 1.96
CA ALA A 71 0.68 3.31 1.72
C ALA A 71 0.59 1.81 1.98
N PHE A 72 0.94 1.02 0.97
CA PHE A 72 0.97 -0.42 1.00
C PHE A 72 2.42 -0.92 0.95
N SER A 73 2.71 -1.99 1.67
CA SER A 73 4.00 -2.68 1.67
C SER A 73 3.81 -4.19 1.84
N ASN A 74 4.92 -4.92 1.87
CA ASN A 74 4.98 -6.32 2.30
C ASN A 74 3.99 -7.23 1.56
N TYR A 75 3.83 -7.02 0.25
CA TYR A 75 3.10 -7.93 -0.61
C TYR A 75 3.76 -9.31 -0.62
N GLU A 76 2.98 -10.35 -0.35
CA GLU A 76 3.38 -11.75 -0.45
C GLU A 76 2.28 -12.57 -1.13
N PHE A 77 2.68 -13.71 -1.71
CA PHE A 77 1.74 -14.71 -2.21
C PHE A 77 2.12 -16.09 -1.72
N SER A 78 1.19 -16.75 -1.03
CA SER A 78 1.38 -18.11 -0.51
C SER A 78 0.55 -19.09 -1.33
N LEU A 79 1.19 -20.12 -1.87
CA LEU A 79 0.51 -21.20 -2.59
C LEU A 79 -0.36 -22.01 -1.63
N SER A 80 -1.42 -22.63 -2.15
CA SER A 80 -2.26 -23.56 -1.38
C SER A 80 -1.51 -24.77 -0.83
N THR A 81 -0.30 -25.04 -1.33
CA THR A 81 0.63 -26.07 -0.80
C THR A 81 1.36 -25.63 0.46
N GLY A 82 1.28 -24.34 0.83
CA GLY A 82 1.98 -23.73 1.95
C GLY A 82 3.32 -23.09 1.58
N ASP A 83 3.71 -23.13 0.30
CA ASP A 83 4.96 -22.52 -0.17
C ASP A 83 4.76 -21.04 -0.52
N THR A 84 5.58 -20.15 0.03
CA THR A 84 5.61 -18.73 -0.36
C THR A 84 6.30 -18.57 -1.71
N VAL A 85 5.68 -17.85 -2.63
CA VAL A 85 6.32 -17.42 -3.87
C VAL A 85 7.17 -16.21 -3.55
N ASN A 86 8.44 -16.23 -3.96
CA ASN A 86 9.33 -15.08 -3.81
C ASN A 86 8.85 -13.96 -4.74
N ALA A 87 7.96 -13.11 -4.22
CA ALA A 87 7.51 -11.91 -4.89
C ALA A 87 8.57 -10.82 -4.68
N ASP A 88 8.92 -10.08 -5.74
CA ASP A 88 9.72 -8.87 -5.57
C ASP A 88 8.84 -7.80 -4.95
N THR A 89 8.84 -7.74 -3.63
CA THR A 89 7.95 -6.92 -2.82
C THR A 89 8.41 -5.47 -2.82
N SER A 90 7.48 -4.55 -2.98
CA SER A 90 7.78 -3.14 -3.04
C SER A 90 6.69 -2.31 -2.38
N TYR A 91 6.89 -0.99 -2.38
CA TYR A 91 5.94 -0.05 -1.80
C TYR A 91 5.04 0.54 -2.87
N GLY A 92 3.77 0.75 -2.51
CA GLY A 92 2.79 1.45 -3.33
C GLY A 92 2.08 2.52 -2.51
N VAL A 93 1.88 3.71 -3.06
CA VAL A 93 1.16 4.80 -2.37
C VAL A 93 0.02 5.29 -3.25
N THR A 94 -1.19 4.81 -2.98
CA THR A 94 -2.38 5.26 -3.72
C THR A 94 -2.82 6.65 -3.28
N SER A 95 -3.52 7.36 -4.16
CA SER A 95 -4.17 8.62 -3.84
C SER A 95 -5.43 8.87 -4.67
N LEU A 96 -6.17 9.94 -4.34
CA LEU A 96 -7.30 10.39 -5.18
C LEU A 96 -6.91 10.74 -6.63
N SER A 97 -5.62 10.97 -6.91
CA SER A 97 -5.13 11.28 -8.27
C SER A 97 -4.38 10.13 -8.94
N SER A 98 -4.10 9.05 -8.20
CA SER A 98 -3.43 7.83 -8.68
C SER A 98 -3.98 6.65 -7.87
N VAL A 99 -5.05 6.04 -8.37
CA VAL A 99 -5.81 5.04 -7.62
C VAL A 99 -5.14 3.67 -7.63
N ASP A 100 -4.23 3.44 -8.57
CA ASP A 100 -3.48 2.21 -8.77
C ASP A 100 -2.00 2.40 -8.48
N HIS A 101 -1.38 1.38 -7.86
CA HIS A 101 0.07 1.28 -7.74
C HIS A 101 0.54 -0.16 -7.76
N LYS A 102 1.70 -0.39 -8.39
CA LYS A 102 2.40 -1.66 -8.37
C LYS A 102 3.00 -1.93 -6.99
N VAL A 103 2.71 -3.11 -6.43
CA VAL A 103 3.13 -3.54 -5.09
C VAL A 103 4.00 -4.78 -5.10
N GLY A 104 4.06 -5.50 -6.23
CA GLY A 104 4.97 -6.64 -6.36
C GLY A 104 5.10 -7.24 -7.74
N LEU A 105 5.96 -8.24 -7.86
CA LEU A 105 6.18 -9.03 -9.07
C LEU A 105 5.91 -10.51 -8.80
N LEU A 106 5.05 -11.12 -9.60
CA LEU A 106 4.88 -12.57 -9.69
C LEU A 106 5.43 -13.09 -11.03
N PRO A 107 6.16 -14.22 -11.04
CA PRO A 107 6.56 -14.87 -12.28
C PRO A 107 5.36 -15.28 -13.15
N GLY A 108 5.60 -15.55 -14.44
CA GLY A 108 4.58 -16.11 -15.31
C GLY A 108 4.20 -17.52 -14.85
N GLY A 109 2.90 -17.79 -14.69
CA GLY A 109 2.44 -19.06 -14.13
C GLY A 109 0.95 -19.10 -13.83
N THR A 110 0.49 -20.24 -13.32
CA THR A 110 -0.86 -20.39 -12.76
C THR A 110 -0.74 -20.60 -11.27
N TYR A 111 -1.54 -19.84 -10.52
CA TYR A 111 -1.46 -19.73 -9.08
C TYR A 111 -2.79 -20.09 -8.45
N THR A 112 -2.73 -20.75 -7.30
CA THR A 112 -3.87 -21.00 -6.40
C THR A 112 -3.33 -20.90 -4.99
N GLY A 113 -3.88 -19.98 -4.22
CA GLY A 113 -3.27 -19.58 -2.96
C GLY A 113 -3.91 -18.33 -2.40
N GLU A 114 -3.12 -17.53 -1.68
CA GLU A 114 -3.57 -16.35 -0.95
C GLU A 114 -2.63 -15.18 -1.17
N HIS A 115 -3.21 -14.02 -1.52
CA HIS A 115 -2.51 -12.73 -1.48
C HIS A 115 -2.45 -12.24 -0.04
N GLN A 116 -1.31 -11.70 0.34
CA GLN A 116 -1.11 -10.95 1.57
C GLN A 116 -0.58 -9.56 1.22
N LEU A 117 -1.17 -8.51 1.78
CA LEU A 117 -0.72 -7.14 1.56
C LEU A 117 -0.87 -6.34 2.85
N LEU A 118 0.16 -5.60 3.24
CA LEU A 118 0.12 -4.73 4.40
C LEU A 118 -0.30 -3.32 3.97
N LEU A 119 -1.30 -2.74 4.63
CA LEU A 119 -1.45 -1.29 4.68
C LEU A 119 -0.65 -0.78 5.88
N GLY A 120 0.37 0.03 5.60
CA GLY A 120 1.37 0.49 6.56
C GLY A 120 2.74 -0.11 6.29
N PHE A 121 3.55 -0.24 7.35
CA PHE A 121 4.95 -0.61 7.24
C PHE A 121 5.36 -1.52 8.41
N ASP A 122 6.27 -2.46 8.15
CA ASP A 122 6.96 -3.14 9.23
C ASP A 122 7.93 -2.19 9.97
N SER A 123 8.40 -2.60 11.14
CA SER A 123 9.28 -1.77 11.96
C SER A 123 10.58 -1.39 11.26
N ALA A 124 11.14 -2.28 10.43
CA ALA A 124 12.36 -2.00 9.69
C ALA A 124 12.16 -0.86 8.68
N THR A 125 11.04 -0.89 7.96
CA THR A 125 10.67 0.15 7.00
C THR A 125 10.24 1.43 7.70
N TYR A 126 9.47 1.32 8.78
CA TYR A 126 8.97 2.47 9.53
C TYR A 126 10.10 3.38 10.01
N TYR A 127 11.23 2.80 10.45
CA TYR A 127 12.42 3.55 10.88
C TYR A 127 13.47 3.73 9.78
N MET A 128 13.16 3.40 8.53
CA MET A 128 14.07 3.58 7.39
C MET A 128 14.41 5.06 7.21
N PRO A 129 15.71 5.43 7.17
CA PRO A 129 16.09 6.81 6.99
C PRO A 129 15.76 7.30 5.58
N TYR A 130 15.53 8.62 5.43
CA TYR A 130 15.18 9.25 4.16
C TYR A 130 16.14 8.90 3.01
N THR A 131 17.44 8.76 3.29
CA THR A 131 18.47 8.49 2.29
C THR A 131 18.34 7.11 1.64
N ASP A 132 17.67 6.20 2.34
CA ASP A 132 17.58 4.79 1.95
C ASP A 132 16.17 4.45 1.46
N ALA A 133 15.22 5.39 1.62
CA ALA A 133 13.84 5.21 1.23
C ALA A 133 13.61 5.43 -0.27
N PRO A 134 12.85 4.54 -0.93
CA PRO A 134 12.55 4.70 -2.34
C PRO A 134 11.63 5.89 -2.58
N ASP A 135 11.74 6.52 -3.76
CA ASP A 135 11.04 7.75 -4.14
C ASP A 135 9.52 7.73 -3.87
N VAL A 136 8.89 6.55 -3.98
CA VAL A 136 7.45 6.37 -3.71
C VAL A 136 7.08 6.68 -2.25
N LEU A 137 8.00 6.45 -1.30
CA LEU A 137 7.83 6.78 0.12
C LEU A 137 8.24 8.21 0.45
N LEU A 138 9.00 8.85 -0.44
CA LEU A 138 9.44 10.24 -0.30
C LEU A 138 8.38 11.25 -0.78
N GLN A 139 7.24 10.78 -1.26
CA GLN A 139 6.13 11.63 -1.62
C GLN A 139 5.66 12.48 -0.44
N ASN A 140 5.30 13.74 -0.72
CA ASN A 140 4.77 14.67 0.28
C ASN A 140 3.66 14.00 1.10
N ASP A 141 3.77 14.13 2.42
CA ASP A 141 2.85 13.63 3.44
C ASP A 141 3.00 12.16 3.82
N ILE A 142 3.76 11.35 3.08
CA ILE A 142 4.07 9.98 3.53
C ILE A 142 5.24 10.01 4.50
N TYR A 143 6.38 10.60 4.12
CA TYR A 143 7.52 10.74 5.02
C TYR A 143 7.29 11.79 6.11
N ARG A 144 7.59 11.43 7.38
CA ARG A 144 7.42 12.29 8.57
C ARG A 144 8.74 12.72 9.21
N GLY A 145 9.87 12.53 8.55
CA GLY A 145 11.16 12.82 9.18
C GLY A 145 11.56 11.73 10.16
N THR A 146 11.86 12.11 11.39
CA THR A 146 12.28 11.19 12.47
C THR A 146 11.13 10.36 13.03
N GLU A 147 9.89 10.69 12.68
CA GLU A 147 8.69 9.96 13.10
C GLU A 147 8.27 8.89 12.08
N GLY A 148 9.15 8.51 11.15
CA GLY A 148 8.91 7.42 10.20
C GLY A 148 7.98 7.82 9.05
N TYR A 149 7.00 6.98 8.74
CA TYR A 149 6.12 7.11 7.57
C TYR A 149 4.65 6.97 7.94
N ASN A 150 3.78 7.77 7.31
CA ASN A 150 2.33 7.62 7.43
C ASN A 150 1.82 6.47 6.57
N HIS A 151 0.92 5.68 7.13
CA HIS A 151 0.21 4.59 6.46
C HIS A 151 -1.00 5.15 5.72
N MET A 152 -1.71 6.08 6.37
CA MET A 152 -2.84 6.81 5.82
C MET A 152 -2.67 8.30 6.07
N VAL A 153 -3.01 9.11 5.07
CA VAL A 153 -3.17 10.56 5.23
C VAL A 153 -4.45 11.01 4.55
N ILE A 154 -5.28 11.75 5.27
CA ILE A 154 -6.44 12.42 4.72
C ILE A 154 -6.35 13.89 5.04
N ARG A 155 -6.52 14.73 4.03
CA ARG A 155 -6.50 16.18 4.19
C ARG A 155 -7.61 16.83 3.42
N GLY A 156 -8.06 17.94 3.95
CA GLY A 156 -9.01 18.78 3.27
C GLY A 156 -9.36 20.00 4.08
N LYS A 157 -10.51 20.56 3.76
CA LYS A 157 -11.08 21.71 4.43
C LYS A 157 -12.43 21.39 5.00
N TYR A 158 -12.80 22.03 6.09
CA TYR A 158 -14.13 21.99 6.67
C TYR A 158 -14.68 23.40 6.93
N ARG A 159 -15.99 23.47 7.16
CA ARG A 159 -16.66 24.59 7.80
C ARG A 159 -17.70 24.07 8.77
N LEU A 160 -17.98 24.85 9.81
CA LEU A 160 -19.11 24.59 10.70
C LEU A 160 -20.42 24.94 9.99
N LEU A 161 -21.47 24.16 10.21
CA LEU A 161 -22.78 24.43 9.60
C LEU A 161 -23.44 25.74 10.09
N ASN A 162 -23.05 26.22 11.26
CA ASN A 162 -23.53 27.49 11.83
C ASN A 162 -22.71 28.72 11.39
N ASP A 163 -21.65 28.55 10.60
CA ASP A 163 -20.92 29.67 10.02
C ASP A 163 -21.77 30.36 8.95
N THR A 164 -22.10 31.63 9.22
CA THR A 164 -22.91 32.49 8.34
C THR A 164 -22.06 33.45 7.50
N VAL A 165 -20.75 33.50 7.73
CA VAL A 165 -19.81 34.39 7.04
C VAL A 165 -19.13 33.64 5.91
N ASN A 166 -18.54 32.47 6.20
CA ASN A 166 -17.87 31.65 5.20
C ASN A 166 -18.77 30.48 4.79
N LEU A 167 -19.33 30.58 3.59
CA LEU A 167 -20.28 29.59 3.08
C LEU A 167 -19.62 28.36 2.44
N THR A 168 -18.29 28.31 2.39
CA THR A 168 -17.51 27.20 1.83
C THR A 168 -16.49 26.67 2.84
N PRO A 169 -16.15 25.36 2.80
CA PRO A 169 -15.07 24.81 3.61
C PRO A 169 -13.78 25.60 3.44
N HIS A 170 -13.19 26.04 4.55
CA HIS A 170 -12.03 26.94 4.56
C HIS A 170 -11.04 26.66 5.71
N LEU A 171 -11.47 26.06 6.81
CA LEU A 171 -10.63 25.60 7.90
C LEU A 171 -9.96 24.29 7.50
N ASP A 172 -8.67 24.12 7.77
CA ASP A 172 -7.96 22.90 7.37
C ASP A 172 -8.21 21.76 8.38
N PHE A 173 -8.21 20.53 7.89
CA PHE A 173 -8.14 19.33 8.74
C PHE A 173 -7.16 18.31 8.15
N SER A 174 -6.54 17.51 9.01
CA SER A 174 -5.56 16.49 8.64
C SER A 174 -5.63 15.29 9.57
N TYR A 175 -5.98 14.12 9.06
CA TYR A 175 -5.93 12.86 9.79
C TYR A 175 -4.83 11.97 9.26
N ARG A 176 -4.00 11.43 10.16
CA ARG A 176 -2.88 10.57 9.83
C ARG A 176 -2.87 9.35 10.73
N LEU A 177 -2.56 8.21 10.15
CA LEU A 177 -2.21 6.98 10.87
C LEU A 177 -0.77 6.61 10.55
N ALA A 178 0.01 6.30 11.56
CA ALA A 178 1.40 5.90 11.42
C ALA A 178 1.86 5.05 12.61
N GLY A 179 2.84 4.18 12.38
CA GLY A 179 3.47 3.37 13.41
C GLY A 179 2.92 1.96 13.43
N ASP A 180 3.74 1.03 13.94
CA ASP A 180 3.53 -0.41 13.85
C ASP A 180 2.18 -0.88 14.42
N ASP A 181 1.58 -0.11 15.33
CA ASP A 181 0.29 -0.40 15.98
C ASP A 181 -0.92 -0.22 15.06
N PHE A 182 -0.79 0.48 13.94
CA PHE A 182 -1.89 0.81 13.01
C PHE A 182 -1.70 0.15 11.63
N ASN A 183 -1.08 -1.02 11.60
CA ASN A 183 -0.96 -1.84 10.41
C ASN A 183 -2.21 -2.69 10.19
N ILE A 184 -2.65 -2.82 8.93
CA ILE A 184 -3.74 -3.73 8.54
C ILE A 184 -3.17 -4.76 7.56
N LEU A 185 -3.22 -6.04 7.93
CA LEU A 185 -2.89 -7.13 7.01
C LEU A 185 -4.15 -7.56 6.26
N PHE A 186 -4.09 -7.49 4.94
CA PHE A 186 -5.14 -7.92 4.03
C PHE A 186 -4.79 -9.28 3.46
N GLU A 187 -5.72 -10.23 3.56
CA GLU A 187 -5.55 -11.60 3.07
C GLU A 187 -6.69 -11.98 2.11
N LYS A 188 -6.35 -12.49 0.92
CA LYS A 188 -7.35 -12.92 -0.09
C LYS A 188 -6.97 -14.22 -0.78
N PRO A 189 -7.73 -15.31 -0.55
CA PRO A 189 -7.61 -16.51 -1.35
C PRO A 189 -8.05 -16.27 -2.80
N MET A 190 -7.23 -16.65 -3.78
CA MET A 190 -7.53 -16.48 -5.20
C MET A 190 -6.86 -17.56 -6.08
N SER A 191 -7.43 -17.79 -7.26
CA SER A 191 -6.83 -18.56 -8.34
C SER A 191 -6.78 -17.74 -9.61
N PHE A 192 -5.61 -17.63 -10.23
CA PHE A 192 -5.38 -16.78 -11.40
C PHE A 192 -4.19 -17.26 -12.24
N SER A 193 -4.01 -16.65 -13.41
CA SER A 193 -2.84 -16.89 -14.26
C SER A 193 -2.14 -15.56 -14.56
N VAL A 194 -0.83 -15.54 -14.37
CA VAL A 194 0.03 -14.41 -14.71
C VAL A 194 0.55 -14.61 -16.12
N THR A 195 0.26 -13.64 -16.99
CA THR A 195 0.76 -13.60 -18.37
C THR A 195 1.38 -12.23 -18.65
N ALA A 196 2.19 -12.12 -19.71
CA ALA A 196 2.90 -10.88 -20.03
C ALA A 196 1.99 -9.64 -20.21
N ASN A 197 0.69 -9.84 -20.50
CA ASN A 197 -0.25 -8.76 -20.81
C ASN A 197 -1.35 -8.58 -19.76
N ASN A 198 -1.35 -9.34 -18.66
CA ASN A 198 -2.40 -9.28 -17.66
C ASN A 198 -1.80 -9.16 -16.25
N PRO A 199 -1.70 -7.95 -15.70
CA PRO A 199 -1.28 -7.77 -14.31
C PRO A 199 -2.31 -8.39 -13.37
N VAL A 200 -1.85 -8.79 -12.19
CA VAL A 200 -2.69 -9.26 -11.11
C VAL A 200 -3.17 -8.04 -10.34
N THR A 201 -4.48 -7.81 -10.34
CA THR A 201 -5.04 -6.64 -9.67
C THR A 201 -5.73 -7.04 -8.38
N ILE A 202 -5.40 -6.32 -7.31
CA ILE A 202 -6.00 -6.42 -5.99
C ILE A 202 -6.88 -5.18 -5.80
N PHE A 203 -8.18 -5.39 -5.64
CA PHE A 203 -9.14 -4.30 -5.54
C PHE A 203 -9.53 -4.02 -4.08
N PHE A 204 -9.49 -2.74 -3.73
CA PHE A 204 -9.91 -2.22 -2.45
C PHE A 204 -11.07 -1.24 -2.64
N ASN A 205 -12.11 -1.41 -1.83
CA ASN A 205 -13.21 -0.46 -1.73
C ASN A 205 -13.07 0.32 -0.41
N PHE A 206 -13.06 1.65 -0.49
CA PHE A 206 -12.85 2.55 0.63
C PHE A 206 -14.03 3.50 0.85
N ASN A 207 -14.85 3.23 1.87
CA ASN A 207 -15.97 4.07 2.28
C ASN A 207 -15.50 5.19 3.21
N VAL A 208 -15.12 6.33 2.64
CA VAL A 208 -14.40 7.41 3.34
C VAL A 208 -15.27 8.11 4.38
N ASP A 209 -16.59 8.13 4.22
CA ASP A 209 -17.51 8.71 5.21
C ASP A 209 -17.47 7.99 6.56
N VAL A 210 -17.13 6.69 6.59
CA VAL A 210 -17.02 5.89 7.80
C VAL A 210 -15.93 6.41 8.74
N LEU A 211 -14.88 7.02 8.20
CA LEU A 211 -13.76 7.53 9.00
C LEU A 211 -14.16 8.64 9.97
N PHE A 212 -15.20 9.40 9.64
CA PHE A 212 -15.66 10.55 10.41
C PHE A 212 -16.71 10.18 11.47
N GLN A 213 -17.00 8.88 11.64
CA GLN A 213 -17.94 8.39 12.64
C GLN A 213 -17.33 8.42 14.06
N GLY A 214 -18.17 8.27 15.08
CA GLY A 214 -17.70 8.14 16.46
C GLY A 214 -17.13 9.42 17.10
N GLY A 215 -17.42 10.60 16.54
CA GLY A 215 -16.93 11.89 17.05
C GLY A 215 -15.68 12.41 16.37
N LEU A 216 -15.19 11.73 15.32
CA LEU A 216 -14.07 12.19 14.49
C LEU A 216 -14.50 13.16 13.39
N SER A 217 -15.48 14.03 13.69
CA SER A 217 -15.81 15.13 12.78
C SER A 217 -14.71 16.19 12.88
N PRO A 218 -14.27 16.81 11.76
CA PRO A 218 -13.33 17.94 11.78
C PRO A 218 -13.80 19.14 12.59
N ALA A 219 -15.12 19.27 12.84
CA ALA A 219 -15.65 20.29 13.74
C ALA A 219 -15.32 20.06 15.22
N ILE A 220 -14.94 18.83 15.59
CA ILE A 220 -14.60 18.42 16.96
C ILE A 220 -13.10 18.20 17.09
N ILE A 221 -12.51 17.45 16.15
CA ILE A 221 -11.08 17.12 16.09
C ILE A 221 -10.62 17.38 14.66
N ASP A 222 -9.86 18.44 14.41
CA ASP A 222 -9.37 18.80 13.07
C ASP A 222 -8.00 18.21 12.75
N GLU A 223 -7.25 17.73 13.75
CA GLU A 223 -5.94 17.12 13.56
C GLU A 223 -5.79 15.80 14.33
N ILE A 224 -5.30 14.77 13.63
CA ILE A 224 -4.87 13.48 14.20
C ILE A 224 -3.51 13.14 13.60
N THR A 225 -2.51 12.89 14.45
CA THR A 225 -1.10 12.71 14.08
C THR A 225 -0.49 11.39 14.51
N SER A 226 -1.22 10.54 15.24
CA SER A 226 -0.69 9.29 15.81
C SER A 226 0.52 9.51 16.71
N ASN A 227 0.43 10.50 17.61
CA ASN A 227 1.46 10.83 18.57
C ASN A 227 1.26 10.02 19.87
N PRO A 228 2.10 8.99 20.16
CA PRO A 228 1.95 8.16 21.35
C PRO A 228 2.22 8.93 22.66
N ASN A 229 2.83 10.12 22.60
CA ASN A 229 3.07 10.97 23.77
C ASN A 229 1.90 11.90 24.10
N ASN A 230 0.87 11.96 23.24
CA ASN A 230 -0.35 12.72 23.48
C ASN A 230 -1.53 11.76 23.58
N ASN A 231 -2.07 11.58 24.79
CA ASN A 231 -3.12 10.60 25.06
C ASN A 231 -4.40 10.86 24.24
N ASP A 232 -4.77 12.11 24.02
CA ASP A 232 -6.00 12.45 23.30
C ASP A 232 -5.86 12.19 21.79
N ASP A 233 -4.71 12.55 21.22
CA ASP A 233 -4.37 12.26 19.82
C ASP A 233 -4.22 10.74 19.57
N TRP A 234 -3.60 10.04 20.51
CA TRP A 234 -3.45 8.58 20.43
C TRP A 234 -4.81 7.88 20.49
N LEU A 235 -5.69 8.30 21.39
CA LEU A 235 -7.05 7.77 21.49
C LEU A 235 -7.85 8.05 20.21
N ALA A 236 -7.76 9.27 19.65
CA ALA A 236 -8.38 9.60 18.38
C ALA A 236 -7.82 8.74 17.22
N SER A 237 -6.52 8.44 17.23
CA SER A 237 -5.88 7.56 16.26
C SER A 237 -6.40 6.13 16.35
N GLN A 238 -6.64 5.60 17.56
CA GLN A 238 -7.25 4.28 17.76
C GLN A 238 -8.68 4.21 17.20
N PHE A 239 -9.50 5.23 17.43
CA PHE A 239 -10.83 5.30 16.84
C PHE A 239 -10.77 5.40 15.31
N LEU A 240 -9.86 6.22 14.79
CA LEU A 240 -9.67 6.38 13.35
C LEU A 240 -9.22 5.07 12.70
N PHE A 241 -8.32 4.32 13.34
CA PHE A 241 -7.88 3.01 12.90
C PHE A 241 -9.04 2.00 12.87
N GLY A 242 -9.82 1.91 13.95
CA GLY A 242 -11.01 1.04 13.99
C GLY A 242 -12.07 1.40 12.95
N ASN A 243 -12.20 2.69 12.60
CA ASN A 243 -13.06 3.11 11.48
C ASN A 243 -12.44 2.72 10.13
N LEU A 244 -11.13 2.83 9.96
CA LEU A 244 -10.43 2.44 8.73
C LEU A 244 -10.57 0.95 8.44
N GLU A 245 -10.45 0.08 9.44
CA GLU A 245 -10.66 -1.37 9.29
C GLU A 245 -12.08 -1.71 8.80
N GLN A 246 -13.08 -0.90 9.14
CA GLN A 246 -14.44 -1.04 8.64
C GLN A 246 -14.64 -0.40 7.26
N ALA A 247 -13.92 0.69 6.99
CA ALA A 247 -14.08 1.50 5.80
C ALA A 247 -13.38 0.89 4.57
N LEU A 248 -12.22 0.27 4.77
CA LEU A 248 -11.36 -0.26 3.72
C LEU A 248 -11.50 -1.77 3.64
N THR A 249 -12.06 -2.25 2.53
CA THR A 249 -12.36 -3.66 2.32
C THR A 249 -11.69 -4.18 1.06
N LEU A 250 -11.28 -5.44 1.12
CA LEU A 250 -10.64 -6.17 0.02
C LEU A 250 -11.69 -6.99 -0.73
N ASP A 251 -11.85 -6.72 -2.03
CA ASP A 251 -12.84 -7.37 -2.89
C ASP A 251 -12.26 -8.58 -3.65
#